data_AF-A0A3N9P3L0-F1
#
_entry.id   AF-A0A3N9P3L0-F1
#
_cell.length_a   1.000
_cell.length_b   1.000
_cell.length_c   1.000
_cell.angle_alpha   90.00
_cell.angle_beta   90.00
_cell.angle_gamma   90.00
#
_symmetry.space_group_name_H-M   'P 1'
#
loop_
_entity.id
_entity.type
_entity.pdbx_description
1 polymer ?
#
loop_
_entity_poly.entity_id
_entity_poly.type
_entity_poly.pdbx_seq_one_letter_code
_entity_poly.pdbx_strand_id
1 'polypeptide(L)'
;MSDTVDCPYCGHENDMSHALTDGLSSNNTFDHECEECETEFEVYVEFEPSYTSSEILYEPCQKCGSEERDIYKKGRVFPFPESLQHKKVCKKCYMEAIAAEYAK
;
A
#
# COMPACT_ATOMS: atom_id res chain seq x y z
N MET A 1 -3.09 18.02 15.43
CA MET A 1 -4.27 17.73 16.26
C MET A 1 -3.78 16.80 17.35
N SER A 2 -4.18 16.99 18.60
CA SER A 2 -4.02 15.94 19.59
C SER A 2 -4.99 14.82 19.19
N ASP A 3 -4.49 13.60 19.11
CA ASP A 3 -5.32 12.42 18.88
C ASP A 3 -5.97 12.10 20.23
N THR A 4 -7.07 12.77 20.57
CA THR A 4 -7.76 12.58 21.85
C THR A 4 -9.27 12.43 21.65
N VAL A 5 -9.93 11.74 22.57
CA VAL A 5 -11.39 11.60 22.59
C VAL A 5 -11.95 11.77 24.00
N ASP A 6 -13.05 12.51 24.10
CA ASP A 6 -13.73 12.74 25.37
C ASP A 6 -14.50 11.48 25.81
N CYS A 7 -14.28 11.08 27.05
CA CYS A 7 -15.05 10.02 27.69
C CYS A 7 -16.51 10.47 27.80
N PRO A 8 -17.48 9.68 27.30
CA PRO A 8 -18.90 10.05 27.33
C PRO A 8 -19.50 10.06 28.74
N TYR A 9 -18.79 9.51 29.73
CA TYR A 9 -19.28 9.38 31.11
C TYR A 9 -18.77 10.47 32.04
N CYS A 10 -17.47 10.81 31.99
CA CYS A 10 -16.85 11.78 32.90
C CYS A 10 -16.29 13.04 32.19
N GLY A 11 -16.25 13.05 30.85
CA GLY A 11 -15.70 14.16 30.07
C GLY A 11 -14.17 14.25 30.06
N HIS A 12 -13.47 13.23 30.59
CA HIS A 12 -12.02 13.14 30.52
C HIS A 12 -11.54 13.00 29.07
N GLU A 13 -10.49 13.73 28.70
CA GLU A 13 -9.86 13.65 27.38
C GLU A 13 -8.82 12.52 27.38
N ASN A 14 -9.10 11.41 26.69
CA ASN A 14 -8.23 10.22 26.67
C ASN A 14 -7.22 10.30 25.52
N ASP A 15 -5.99 9.83 25.73
CA ASP A 15 -4.93 9.82 24.70
C ASP A 15 -5.12 8.66 23.70
N MET A 16 -5.22 8.99 22.42
CA MET A 16 -5.40 8.05 21.31
C MET A 16 -4.14 7.86 20.47
N SER A 17 -2.98 8.40 20.89
CA SER A 17 -1.72 8.37 20.13
C SER A 17 -1.27 6.95 19.72
N HIS A 18 -1.74 5.91 20.42
CA HIS A 18 -1.44 4.50 20.16
C HIS A 18 -2.67 3.65 19.84
N ALA A 19 -3.85 4.25 19.73
CA ALA A 19 -5.14 3.55 19.66
C ALA A 19 -5.29 2.58 18.47
N LEU A 20 -4.58 2.83 17.36
CA LEU A 20 -4.67 2.00 16.15
C LEU A 20 -3.68 0.84 16.11
N THR A 21 -2.84 0.65 17.14
CA THR A 21 -1.76 -0.36 17.12
C THR A 21 -2.30 -1.78 17.03
N ASP A 22 -3.42 -2.06 17.69
CA ASP A 22 -4.06 -3.38 17.72
C ASP A 22 -5.06 -3.60 16.56
N GLY A 23 -5.15 -2.61 15.65
CA GLY A 23 -6.03 -2.64 14.50
C GLY A 23 -7.46 -2.21 14.83
N LEU A 24 -8.36 -2.36 13.85
CA LEU A 24 -9.75 -1.94 13.93
C LEU A 24 -10.69 -3.09 13.59
N SER A 25 -11.90 -3.04 14.13
CA SER A 25 -13.01 -3.88 13.68
C SER A 25 -13.40 -3.58 12.23
N SER A 26 -14.25 -4.41 11.62
CA SER A 26 -14.76 -4.19 10.25
C SER A 26 -15.55 -2.88 10.09
N ASN A 27 -15.97 -2.26 11.19
CA ASN A 27 -16.75 -1.03 11.21
C ASN A 27 -15.92 0.20 11.64
N ASN A 28 -14.59 0.09 11.64
CA ASN A 28 -13.67 1.13 12.13
C ASN A 28 -13.89 1.51 13.61
N THR A 29 -14.20 0.53 14.45
CA THR A 29 -14.37 0.74 15.90
C THR A 29 -13.40 -0.09 16.74
N PHE A 30 -13.19 0.36 17.97
CA PHE A 30 -12.52 -0.39 19.04
C PHE A 30 -13.07 0.04 20.41
N ASP A 31 -12.96 -0.84 21.41
CA ASP A 31 -13.33 -0.53 22.79
C ASP A 31 -12.14 0.13 23.50
N HIS A 32 -12.40 1.19 24.26
CA HIS A 32 -11.41 1.96 25.01
C HIS A 32 -11.83 2.12 26.46
N GLU A 33 -10.90 1.92 27.40
CA GLU A 33 -11.15 2.14 28.83
C GLU A 33 -10.73 3.56 29.22
N CYS A 34 -11.62 4.31 29.87
CA CYS A 34 -11.29 5.67 30.28
C CYS A 34 -10.20 5.70 31.37
N GLU A 35 -9.16 6.51 31.17
CA GLU A 35 -8.03 6.66 32.11
C GLU A 35 -8.42 7.25 33.47
N GLU A 36 -9.56 7.95 33.55
CA GLU A 36 -10.04 8.59 34.79
C GLU A 36 -11.14 7.79 35.50
N CYS A 37 -12.14 7.27 34.78
CA CYS A 37 -13.30 6.62 35.39
C CYS A 37 -13.39 5.11 35.12
N GLU A 38 -12.37 4.51 34.49
CA GLU A 38 -12.23 3.06 34.24
C GLU A 38 -13.44 2.43 33.52
N THR A 39 -14.26 3.26 32.88
CA THR A 39 -15.46 2.80 32.16
C THR A 39 -15.12 2.64 30.69
N GLU A 40 -15.43 1.47 30.14
CA GLU A 40 -15.25 1.18 28.72
C GLU A 40 -16.27 1.94 27.85
N PHE A 41 -15.80 2.47 26.72
CA PHE A 41 -16.64 3.08 25.69
C PHE A 41 -16.10 2.73 24.30
N GLU A 42 -16.99 2.77 23.30
CA GLU A 42 -16.62 2.49 21.91
C GLU A 42 -16.12 3.76 21.22
N VAL A 43 -14.97 3.67 20.56
CA VAL A 43 -14.40 4.74 19.73
C VAL A 43 -14.66 4.45 18.26
N TYR A 44 -15.08 5.49 17.52
CA TYR A 44 -15.30 5.45 16.07
C TYR A 44 -14.18 6.20 15.37
N VAL A 45 -13.54 5.56 14.39
CA VAL A 45 -12.43 6.16 13.64
C VAL A 45 -12.89 6.52 12.23
N GLU A 46 -12.77 7.80 11.89
CA GLU A 46 -13.01 8.30 10.55
C GLU A 46 -11.69 8.58 9.83
N PHE A 47 -11.61 8.21 8.56
CA PHE A 47 -10.44 8.46 7.72
C PHE A 47 -10.83 9.36 6.55
N GLU A 48 -10.14 10.49 6.41
CA GLU A 48 -10.27 11.33 5.23
C GLU A 48 -9.27 10.88 4.15
N PRO A 49 -9.69 10.80 2.88
CA PRO A 49 -8.78 10.45 1.81
C PRO A 49 -7.73 11.56 1.60
N SER A 50 -6.47 11.19 1.64
CA SER A 50 -5.39 12.06 1.16
C SER A 50 -5.07 11.75 -0.30
N TYR A 51 -5.19 12.75 -1.17
CA TYR A 51 -4.89 12.63 -2.59
C TYR A 51 -3.49 13.20 -2.88
N THR A 52 -2.65 12.38 -3.51
CA THR A 52 -1.35 12.80 -4.03
C THR A 52 -1.24 12.44 -5.50
N SER A 53 -0.35 13.10 -6.24
CA SER A 53 -0.08 12.80 -7.64
C SER A 53 1.41 12.64 -7.88
N SER A 54 1.76 11.90 -8.93
CA SER A 54 3.14 11.75 -9.40
C SER A 54 3.15 11.72 -10.92
N GLU A 55 4.31 12.01 -11.51
CA GLU A 55 4.48 11.94 -12.96
C GLU A 55 4.27 10.52 -13.48
N ILE A 56 3.55 10.39 -14.60
CA ILE A 56 3.48 9.13 -15.34
C ILE A 56 4.75 9.00 -16.17
N LEU A 57 5.71 8.22 -15.68
CA LEU A 57 6.95 7.92 -16.39
C LEU A 57 6.74 6.78 -17.38
N TYR A 58 7.03 7.04 -18.64
CA TYR A 58 7.13 6.02 -19.68
C TYR A 58 8.61 5.70 -19.90
N GLU A 59 8.96 4.42 -19.94
CA GLU A 59 10.32 3.98 -20.20
C GLU A 59 10.39 3.24 -21.54
N PRO A 60 11.42 3.50 -22.38
CA PRO A 60 11.58 2.80 -23.65
C PRO A 60 12.07 1.37 -23.43
N CYS A 61 11.45 0.43 -24.15
CA CYS A 61 11.90 -0.94 -24.25
C CYS A 61 13.28 -0.99 -24.93
N GLN A 62 14.27 -1.57 -24.26
CA GLN A 62 15.62 -1.67 -24.81
C GLN A 62 15.73 -2.65 -25.99
N LYS A 63 14.72 -3.53 -26.20
CA LYS A 63 14.67 -4.49 -27.31
C LYS A 63 14.00 -3.92 -28.57
N CYS A 64 12.84 -3.28 -28.44
CA CYS A 64 12.02 -2.84 -29.59
C CYS A 64 11.74 -1.33 -29.63
N GLY A 65 12.15 -0.56 -28.63
CA GLY A 65 11.95 0.88 -28.57
C GLY A 65 10.55 1.35 -28.15
N SER A 66 9.59 0.44 -27.95
CA SER A 66 8.24 0.83 -27.50
C SER A 66 8.27 1.44 -26.10
N GLU A 67 7.50 2.51 -25.88
CA GLU A 67 7.36 3.14 -24.57
C GLU A 67 6.24 2.48 -23.76
N GLU A 68 6.55 2.07 -22.54
CA GLU A 68 5.56 1.52 -21.60
C GLU A 68 5.72 2.15 -20.22
N ARG A 69 4.60 2.34 -19.53
CA ARG A 69 4.58 2.80 -18.13
C ARG A 69 5.17 1.74 -17.20
N ASP A 70 4.75 0.49 -17.38
CA ASP A 70 5.12 -0.65 -16.53
C ASP A 70 6.15 -1.54 -17.22
N ILE A 71 7.38 -1.04 -17.36
CA ILE A 71 8.47 -1.78 -18.01
C ILE A 71 9.00 -2.91 -17.11
N TYR A 72 9.23 -4.10 -17.69
CA TYR A 72 9.78 -5.24 -16.96
C TYR A 72 11.28 -5.06 -16.76
N LYS A 73 11.74 -5.07 -15.50
CA LYS A 73 13.15 -4.83 -15.12
C LYS A 73 13.80 -6.08 -14.52
N LYS A 74 14.99 -6.44 -15.00
CA LYS A 74 15.80 -7.53 -14.43
C LYS A 74 16.10 -7.24 -12.95
N GLY A 75 15.83 -8.21 -12.09
CA GLY A 75 15.95 -8.10 -10.64
C GLY A 75 14.71 -7.56 -9.91
N ARG A 76 13.68 -7.10 -10.63
CA ARG A 76 12.36 -6.74 -10.06
C ARG A 76 11.25 -7.74 -10.39
N VAL A 77 11.43 -8.54 -11.43
CA VAL A 77 10.48 -9.58 -11.84
C VAL A 77 11.22 -10.91 -11.94
N PHE A 78 10.58 -11.97 -11.45
CA PHE A 78 11.09 -13.35 -11.51
C PHE A 78 10.01 -14.29 -12.06
N PRO A 79 10.36 -15.23 -12.96
CA PRO A 79 11.68 -15.39 -13.60
C PRO A 79 11.96 -14.24 -14.59
N PHE A 80 13.22 -13.83 -14.75
CA PHE A 80 13.58 -12.90 -15.84
C PHE A 80 14.30 -13.71 -16.92
N PRO A 81 13.80 -13.74 -18.17
CA PRO A 81 14.35 -14.60 -19.22
C PRO A 81 15.86 -14.43 -19.38
N GLU A 82 16.61 -15.53 -19.33
CA GLU A 82 18.07 -15.52 -19.50
C GLU A 82 18.47 -15.15 -20.94
N SER A 83 17.61 -15.44 -21.92
CA SER A 83 17.74 -15.09 -23.33
C SER A 83 17.68 -13.58 -23.59
N LEU A 84 17.14 -12.79 -22.65
CA LEU A 84 17.12 -11.34 -22.76
C LEU A 84 18.45 -10.73 -22.29
N GLN A 85 19.22 -10.21 -23.25
CA GLN A 85 20.42 -9.41 -22.95
C GLN A 85 20.08 -8.03 -22.36
N HIS A 86 18.85 -7.57 -22.56
CA HIS A 86 18.36 -6.28 -22.10
C HIS A 86 17.88 -6.32 -20.65
N LYS A 87 18.07 -5.23 -19.91
CA LYS A 87 17.66 -5.12 -18.50
C LYS A 87 16.25 -4.57 -18.34
N LYS A 88 15.73 -3.85 -19.34
CA LYS A 88 14.39 -3.25 -19.34
C LYS A 88 13.69 -3.56 -20.65
N VAL A 89 12.57 -4.28 -20.60
CA VAL A 89 11.82 -4.66 -21.81
C VAL A 89 10.32 -4.45 -21.60
N CYS A 90 9.60 -4.19 -22.69
CA CYS A 90 8.16 -4.12 -22.68
C CYS A 90 7.53 -5.49 -22.38
N LYS A 91 6.26 -5.48 -21.95
CA LYS A 91 5.49 -6.69 -21.65
C LYS A 91 5.50 -7.68 -22.80
N LYS A 92 5.30 -7.21 -24.05
CA LYS A 92 5.32 -8.08 -25.23
C LYS A 92 6.65 -8.84 -25.37
N CYS A 93 7.76 -8.11 -25.36
CA CYS A 93 9.09 -8.69 -25.49
C CYS A 93 9.46 -9.63 -24.34
N TYR A 94 9.00 -9.31 -23.12
CA TYR A 94 9.17 -10.18 -21.96
C TYR A 94 8.38 -11.49 -22.12
N MET A 95 7.09 -11.41 -22.46
CA MET A 95 6.22 -12.58 -22.60
C MET A 95 6.67 -13.49 -23.75
N GLU A 96 7.11 -12.93 -24.87
CA GLU A 96 7.70 -13.70 -25.97
C GLU A 96 8.95 -14.48 -25.52
N ALA A 97 9.82 -13.84 -24.72
CA ALA A 97 11.04 -14.49 -24.22
C ALA A 97 10.74 -15.55 -23.16
N ILE A 98 9.80 -15.30 -22.23
CA ILE A 98 9.30 -16.30 -21.29
C ILE A 98 8.71 -17.50 -22.03
N ALA A 99 7.84 -17.26 -23.01
CA ALA A 99 7.23 -18.32 -23.79
C ALA A 99 8.29 -19.14 -24.54
N ALA A 100 9.31 -18.50 -25.11
CA ALA A 100 10.39 -19.21 -25.78
C ALA A 100 11.25 -20.08 -24.84
N GLU A 101 11.52 -19.62 -23.61
CA GLU A 101 12.32 -20.38 -22.64
C GLU A 101 11.59 -21.53 -21.97
N TYR A 102 10.29 -21.34 -21.73
CA TYR A 102 9.46 -22.27 -20.95
C TYR A 102 8.41 -23.01 -21.79
N ALA A 103 8.40 -22.84 -23.13
CA ALA A 103 7.69 -23.74 -24.04
C ALA A 103 8.41 -25.09 -24.08
N LYS A 104 8.16 -25.92 -23.07
CA LYS A 104 8.48 -27.35 -23.03
C LYS A 104 7.20 -28.14 -22.79
#